data_AF-A0A7K2KMG2-F1
#
_entry.id   AF-A0A7K2KMG2-F1
#
_cell.length_a   1.000
_cell.length_b   1.000
_cell.length_c   1.000
_cell.angle_alpha   90.00
_cell.angle_beta   90.00
_cell.angle_gamma   90.00
#
_symmetry.space_group_name_H-M   'P 1'
#
loop_
_entity.id
_entity.type
_entity.pdbx_description
1 polymer ?
#
loop_
_entity_poly.entity_id
_entity_poly.type
_entity_poly.pdbx_seq_one_letter_code
_entity_poly.pdbx_strand_id
1 'polypeptide(L)'
;MRGQRATPRPGRVRTRGAAIAALVALVPLLPAAAVALGSHEVDTRLPYLCTLPSGPQPATVRIRATVPDRASVGETIEAADVSTTLELPAAVAAELTALEAATVRAETALTVGVGQNGATTDVTWLGTAQPVPVPAEGPLALTGTGDVPALTTDTAGELTLRAGNLAVGLAPSKADGTPTGPASLAVSCVPEPDAEGGTLLASIPVTPGSTATPNPGTPSTPPTAPSATPPTAPARPSAAPSGRTTAP
;
A
#
# COMPACT_ATOMS: atom_id res chain seq x y z
N MET A 1 -36.15 -53.69 -60.89
CA MET A 1 -36.92 -52.52 -61.33
C MET A 1 -35.98 -51.34 -61.55
N ARG A 2 -35.99 -50.79 -62.77
CA ARG A 2 -35.88 -49.37 -63.16
C ARG A 2 -35.30 -48.42 -62.09
N GLY A 3 -34.09 -47.85 -62.28
CA GLY A 3 -33.83 -46.60 -63.03
C GLY A 3 -32.89 -45.73 -62.17
N GLN A 4 -32.11 -44.73 -62.60
CA GLN A 4 -31.98 -43.88 -63.80
C GLN A 4 -30.49 -43.40 -63.84
N ARG A 5 -29.77 -43.52 -64.96
CA ARG A 5 -29.30 -42.42 -65.87
C ARG A 5 -28.65 -41.21 -65.16
N ALA A 6 -27.33 -41.00 -65.33
CA ALA A 6 -26.66 -40.19 -66.38
C ALA A 6 -26.45 -38.72 -65.88
N THR A 7 -25.38 -37.95 -66.11
CA THR A 7 -24.23 -37.94 -67.06
C THR A 7 -23.28 -36.78 -66.63
N PRO A 8 -22.11 -36.56 -67.29
CA PRO A 8 -20.89 -35.97 -66.73
C PRO A 8 -20.71 -34.47 -67.02
N ARG A 9 -19.62 -33.86 -66.52
CA ARG A 9 -18.72 -33.04 -67.36
C ARG A 9 -17.34 -32.76 -66.70
N PRO A 10 -16.30 -32.55 -67.52
CA PRO A 10 -14.91 -32.36 -67.10
C PRO A 10 -14.53 -30.88 -67.01
N GLY A 11 -13.44 -30.57 -66.29
CA GLY A 11 -12.83 -29.24 -66.25
C GLY A 11 -11.35 -29.34 -65.94
N ARG A 12 -10.54 -28.86 -66.87
CA ARG A 12 -9.09 -29.02 -66.98
C ARG A 12 -8.33 -27.86 -66.31
N VAL A 13 -7.08 -28.15 -65.92
CA VAL A 13 -5.85 -27.36 -66.20
C VAL A 13 -5.37 -26.29 -65.18
N ARG A 14 -4.24 -26.64 -64.55
CA ARG A 14 -2.89 -26.00 -64.52
C ARG A 14 -2.61 -24.69 -63.73
N THR A 15 -1.66 -24.88 -62.81
CA THR A 15 -0.31 -24.26 -62.68
C THR A 15 -0.09 -22.94 -61.94
N ARG A 16 1.11 -22.93 -61.33
CA ARG A 16 1.97 -21.84 -60.83
C ARG A 16 1.66 -21.44 -59.38
N GLY A 17 2.59 -21.42 -58.43
CA GLY A 17 4.05 -21.32 -58.53
C GLY A 17 4.48 -20.25 -57.53
N ALA A 18 5.08 -20.69 -56.42
CA ALA A 18 5.80 -20.01 -55.35
C ALA A 18 5.73 -18.46 -55.22
N ALA A 19 5.32 -18.00 -54.04
CA ALA A 19 5.79 -16.75 -53.46
C ALA A 19 6.42 -17.05 -52.09
N ILE A 20 7.72 -16.76 -51.99
CA ILE A 20 8.55 -16.86 -50.78
C ILE A 20 8.10 -15.76 -49.82
N ALA A 21 7.47 -16.14 -48.71
CA ALA A 21 7.13 -15.20 -47.64
C ALA A 21 8.36 -15.02 -46.74
N ALA A 22 9.00 -13.85 -46.81
CA ALA A 22 10.00 -13.43 -45.85
C ALA A 22 9.32 -13.22 -44.49
N LEU A 23 9.59 -14.12 -43.55
CA LEU A 23 9.07 -14.04 -42.17
C LEU A 23 9.93 -13.04 -41.40
N VAL A 24 9.50 -11.78 -41.36
CA VAL A 24 10.03 -10.78 -40.43
C VAL A 24 9.63 -11.23 -39.03
N ALA A 25 10.57 -11.74 -38.25
CA ALA A 25 10.37 -12.03 -36.84
C ALA A 25 10.21 -10.70 -36.09
N LEU A 26 8.96 -10.22 -35.96
CA LEU A 26 8.63 -9.24 -34.94
C LEU A 26 8.86 -9.93 -33.60
N VAL A 27 9.96 -9.59 -32.93
CA VAL A 27 10.10 -9.85 -31.50
C VAL A 27 9.05 -8.97 -30.82
N PRO A 28 8.01 -9.53 -30.19
CA PRO A 28 7.13 -8.72 -29.38
C PRO A 28 7.97 -8.19 -28.21
N LEU A 29 8.17 -6.88 -28.14
CA LEU A 29 8.47 -6.24 -26.86
C LEU A 29 7.25 -6.51 -25.98
N LEU A 30 7.32 -7.57 -25.16
CA LEU A 30 6.35 -7.77 -24.11
C LEU A 30 6.52 -6.59 -23.16
N PRO A 31 5.47 -5.75 -22.97
CA PRO A 31 5.53 -4.75 -21.92
C PRO A 31 5.76 -5.49 -20.61
N ALA A 32 6.76 -5.03 -19.84
CA ALA A 32 6.93 -5.47 -18.47
C ALA A 32 5.64 -5.12 -17.73
N ALA A 33 4.76 -6.11 -17.57
CA ALA A 33 3.59 -5.97 -16.73
C ALA A 33 4.13 -5.72 -15.32
N ALA A 34 3.97 -4.49 -14.83
CA ALA A 34 4.04 -4.24 -13.41
C ALA A 34 3.07 -5.23 -12.78
N VAL A 35 3.61 -6.21 -12.04
CA VAL A 35 2.79 -7.10 -11.24
C VAL A 35 2.04 -6.20 -10.28
N ALA A 36 0.73 -6.06 -10.47
CA ALA A 36 -0.10 -5.51 -9.42
C ALA A 36 0.16 -6.39 -8.20
N LEU A 37 0.81 -5.81 -7.18
CA LEU A 37 0.83 -6.40 -5.87
C LEU A 37 -0.64 -6.46 -5.47
N GLY A 38 -1.17 -7.67 -5.29
CA GLY A 38 -2.53 -7.82 -4.82
C GLY A 38 -2.69 -7.12 -3.48
N SER A 39 -3.93 -6.91 -3.07
CA SER A 39 -4.26 -6.38 -1.75
C SER A 39 -5.38 -7.22 -1.16
N HIS A 40 -5.43 -7.30 0.16
CA HIS A 40 -6.50 -7.94 0.89
C HIS A 40 -7.12 -6.99 1.92
N GLU A 41 -8.40 -7.21 2.20
CA GLU A 41 -9.12 -6.51 3.26
C GLU A 41 -8.82 -7.19 4.60
N VAL A 42 -8.47 -6.37 5.59
CA VAL A 42 -8.47 -6.70 7.00
C VAL A 42 -9.79 -6.23 7.58
N ASP A 43 -10.44 -7.08 8.36
CA ASP A 43 -11.66 -6.74 9.11
C ASP A 43 -11.65 -7.48 10.45
N THR A 44 -11.08 -6.83 11.46
CA THR A 44 -10.86 -7.43 12.77
C THR A 44 -11.75 -6.76 13.80
N ARG A 45 -12.48 -7.54 14.60
CA ARG A 45 -13.20 -7.08 15.79
C ARG A 45 -12.45 -7.50 17.03
N LEU A 46 -12.05 -6.53 17.84
CA LEU A 46 -11.27 -6.72 19.04
C LEU A 46 -12.05 -6.25 20.27
N PRO A 47 -12.10 -7.05 21.34
CA PRO A 47 -12.60 -6.60 22.62
C PRO A 47 -11.59 -5.63 23.26
N TYR A 48 -12.10 -4.53 23.79
CA TYR A 48 -11.33 -3.49 24.46
C TYR A 48 -11.98 -3.16 25.81
N LEU A 49 -11.15 -2.74 26.76
CA LEU A 49 -11.61 -2.09 27.98
C LEU A 49 -11.33 -0.59 27.88
N CYS A 50 -12.40 0.21 27.80
CA CYS A 50 -12.34 1.65 27.71
C CYS A 50 -12.52 2.29 29.09
N THR A 51 -11.58 3.14 29.50
CA THR A 51 -11.67 3.93 30.74
C THR A 51 -12.30 5.27 30.42
N LEU A 52 -13.51 5.49 30.93
CA LEU A 52 -14.22 6.75 30.90
C LEU A 52 -14.11 7.45 32.26
N PRO A 53 -14.46 8.75 32.36
CA PRO A 53 -14.54 9.43 33.65
C PRO A 53 -15.49 8.75 34.67
N SER A 54 -16.51 8.04 34.18
CA SER A 54 -17.47 7.27 34.96
C SER A 54 -16.95 5.89 35.40
N GLY A 55 -15.88 5.40 34.78
CA GLY A 55 -15.27 4.10 35.08
C GLY A 55 -14.95 3.28 33.83
N PRO A 56 -14.43 2.05 34.02
CA PRO A 56 -14.13 1.14 32.93
C PRO A 56 -15.42 0.57 32.32
N GLN A 57 -15.47 0.52 30.99
CA GLN A 57 -16.57 0.00 30.19
C GLN A 57 -16.02 -0.94 29.11
N PRO A 58 -16.61 -2.12 28.92
CA PRO A 58 -16.25 -2.99 27.80
C PRO A 58 -16.71 -2.35 26.49
N ALA A 59 -15.90 -2.45 25.46
CA ALA A 59 -16.19 -1.95 24.12
C ALA A 59 -15.73 -2.94 23.07
N THR A 60 -16.33 -2.86 21.88
CA THR A 60 -15.82 -3.57 20.70
C THR A 60 -15.21 -2.55 19.76
N VAL A 61 -13.97 -2.79 19.34
CA VAL A 61 -13.30 -1.98 18.32
C VAL A 61 -13.18 -2.82 17.05
N ARG A 62 -13.80 -2.37 15.97
CA ARG A 62 -13.66 -2.97 14.64
C ARG A 62 -12.71 -2.14 13.81
N ILE A 63 -11.65 -2.75 13.31
CA ILE A 63 -10.63 -2.10 12.47
C ILE A 63 -10.72 -2.72 11.10
N ARG A 64 -10.89 -1.86 10.08
CA ARG A 64 -10.79 -2.27 8.69
C ARG A 64 -9.72 -1.49 7.96
N ALA A 65 -9.04 -2.16 7.05
CA ALA A 65 -8.07 -1.57 6.16
C ALA A 65 -7.84 -2.50 4.97
N THR A 66 -7.52 -1.93 3.81
CA THR A 66 -6.96 -2.67 2.68
C THR A 66 -5.44 -2.56 2.75
N VAL A 67 -4.74 -3.69 2.79
CA VAL A 67 -3.27 -3.73 2.85
C VAL A 67 -2.68 -4.54 1.69
N PRO A 68 -1.43 -4.28 1.27
CA PRO A 68 -0.79 -5.07 0.24
C PRO A 68 -0.60 -6.53 0.66
N ASP A 69 -0.74 -7.45 -0.28
CA ASP A 69 -0.48 -8.89 -0.07
C ASP A 69 0.99 -9.21 0.16
N ARG A 70 1.88 -8.33 -0.32
CA ARG A 70 3.33 -8.42 -0.20
C ARG A 70 3.96 -7.07 -0.52
N ALA A 71 5.20 -6.88 -0.13
CA ALA A 71 6.00 -5.71 -0.48
C ALA A 71 7.43 -6.12 -0.84
N SER A 72 8.17 -5.19 -1.44
CA SER A 72 9.61 -5.32 -1.66
C SER A 72 10.39 -4.43 -0.68
N VAL A 73 11.63 -4.80 -0.37
CA VAL A 73 12.55 -3.91 0.35
C VAL A 73 12.65 -2.55 -0.36
N GLY A 74 12.51 -1.46 0.40
CA GLY A 74 12.54 -0.09 -0.09
C GLY A 74 11.24 0.40 -0.75
N GLU A 75 10.22 -0.46 -0.86
CA GLU A 75 8.91 -0.08 -1.37
C GLU A 75 8.04 0.55 -0.28
N THR A 76 7.22 1.52 -0.66
CA THR A 76 6.23 2.13 0.23
C THR A 76 5.07 1.17 0.45
N ILE A 77 4.76 0.90 1.71
CA ILE A 77 3.64 0.07 2.15
C ILE A 77 2.58 1.03 2.69
N GLU A 78 1.45 1.13 2.00
CA GLU A 78 0.33 2.00 2.37
C GLU A 78 -0.91 1.17 2.65
N ALA A 79 -1.61 1.49 3.75
CA ALA A 79 -2.95 0.97 4.01
C ALA A 79 -3.98 1.94 3.42
N ALA A 80 -4.98 1.40 2.73
CA ALA A 80 -6.09 2.14 2.15
C ALA A 80 -7.41 1.81 2.87
N ASP A 81 -8.45 2.59 2.62
CA ASP A 81 -9.82 2.36 3.12
C ASP A 81 -9.91 2.15 4.64
N VAL A 82 -9.06 2.86 5.38
CA VAL A 82 -8.92 2.65 6.83
C VAL A 82 -10.11 3.20 7.59
N SER A 83 -10.72 2.36 8.42
CA SER A 83 -11.79 2.75 9.33
C SER A 83 -11.65 2.07 10.68
N THR A 84 -12.00 2.80 11.73
CA THR A 84 -12.07 2.29 13.11
C THR A 84 -13.48 2.57 13.63
N THR A 85 -14.24 1.52 13.90
CA THR A 85 -15.56 1.61 14.53
C THR A 85 -15.45 1.22 16.00
N LEU A 86 -15.75 2.16 16.88
CA LEU A 86 -15.88 1.94 18.32
C LEU A 86 -17.35 1.75 18.68
N GLU A 87 -17.70 0.57 19.21
CA GLU A 87 -19.01 0.27 19.76
C GLU A 87 -18.96 0.38 21.29
N LEU A 88 -19.62 1.40 21.82
CA LEU A 88 -19.74 1.68 23.26
C LEU A 88 -21.05 1.11 23.79
N PRO A 89 -21.08 0.63 25.04
CA PRO A 89 -22.26 0.02 25.63
C PRO A 89 -23.34 1.08 25.92
N ALA A 90 -24.58 0.62 26.10
CA ALA A 90 -25.73 1.49 26.37
C ALA A 90 -25.54 2.37 27.62
N ALA A 91 -24.76 1.93 28.61
CA ALA A 91 -24.41 2.73 29.78
C ALA A 91 -23.73 4.06 29.39
N VAL A 92 -22.83 4.03 28.40
CA VAL A 92 -22.14 5.24 27.93
C VAL A 92 -23.09 6.16 27.16
N ALA A 93 -24.00 5.61 26.35
CA ALA A 93 -25.03 6.41 25.68
C ALA A 93 -25.97 7.10 26.69
N ALA A 94 -26.32 6.42 27.78
CA ALA A 94 -27.12 6.99 28.87
C ALA A 94 -26.38 8.11 29.59
N GLU A 95 -25.06 7.98 29.81
CA GLU A 95 -24.23 9.05 30.37
C GLU A 95 -24.20 10.29 29.47
N LEU A 96 -24.02 10.12 28.16
CA LEU A 96 -24.07 11.23 27.19
C LEU A 96 -25.45 11.90 27.18
N THR A 97 -26.53 11.11 27.26
CA THR A 97 -27.89 11.63 27.39
C THR A 97 -28.08 12.45 28.68
N ALA A 98 -27.50 12.00 29.79
CA ALA A 98 -27.53 12.72 31.06
C ALA A 98 -26.76 14.06 31.01
N LEU A 99 -25.82 14.22 30.06
CA LEU A 99 -25.14 15.49 29.74
C LEU A 99 -25.94 16.37 28.76
N GLU A 100 -27.17 15.98 28.42
CA GLU A 100 -28.01 16.62 27.41
C GLU A 100 -27.44 16.54 25.97
N ALA A 101 -26.54 15.58 25.71
CA ALA A 101 -25.98 15.37 24.37
C ALA A 101 -27.05 14.80 23.42
N ALA A 102 -27.30 15.48 22.31
CA ALA A 102 -28.13 15.00 21.22
C ALA A 102 -27.29 14.32 20.13
N THR A 103 -26.06 14.80 19.93
CA THR A 103 -25.09 14.20 19.00
C THR A 103 -23.72 14.09 19.65
N VAL A 104 -22.89 13.23 19.11
CA VAL A 104 -21.50 13.08 19.54
C VAL A 104 -20.62 12.83 18.32
N ARG A 105 -19.48 13.52 18.28
CA ARG A 105 -18.39 13.27 17.33
C ARG A 105 -17.22 12.65 18.09
N ALA A 106 -16.43 11.84 17.40
CA ALA A 106 -15.22 11.24 17.93
C ALA A 106 -13.99 11.59 17.10
N GLU A 107 -12.86 11.77 17.78
CA GLU A 107 -11.52 11.76 17.21
C GLU A 107 -10.75 10.60 17.82
N THR A 108 -10.09 9.80 16.99
CA THR A 108 -9.45 8.55 17.39
C THR A 108 -7.98 8.58 17.05
N ALA A 109 -7.14 8.08 17.95
CA ALA A 109 -5.73 7.79 17.71
C ALA A 109 -5.46 6.34 18.13
N LEU A 110 -5.35 5.44 17.14
CA LEU A 110 -5.03 4.04 17.34
C LEU A 110 -3.51 3.85 17.21
N THR A 111 -2.88 3.35 18.26
CA THR A 111 -1.50 2.85 18.18
C THR A 111 -1.51 1.53 17.42
N VAL A 112 -0.64 1.41 16.43
CA VAL A 112 -0.40 0.17 15.69
C VAL A 112 1.07 -0.21 15.82
N GLY A 113 1.33 -1.36 16.44
CA GLY A 113 2.65 -1.93 16.53
C GLY A 113 3.04 -2.56 15.20
N VAL A 114 4.15 -2.11 14.64
CA VAL A 114 4.79 -2.62 13.44
C VAL A 114 5.97 -3.49 13.86
N GLY A 115 5.83 -4.80 13.69
CA GLY A 115 6.85 -5.77 14.05
C GLY A 115 7.52 -6.38 12.82
N GLN A 116 8.84 -6.45 12.78
CA GLN A 116 9.59 -7.14 11.73
C GLN A 116 10.91 -7.68 12.29
N ASN A 117 11.24 -8.95 12.00
CA ASN A 117 12.51 -9.58 12.41
C ASN A 117 12.84 -9.47 13.92
N GLY A 118 11.80 -9.46 14.77
CA GLY A 118 11.94 -9.33 16.23
C GLY A 118 12.10 -7.89 16.74
N ALA A 119 12.22 -6.90 15.86
CA ALA A 119 12.11 -5.49 16.21
C ALA A 119 10.64 -5.04 16.18
N THR A 120 10.29 -4.03 16.97
CA THR A 120 8.95 -3.44 16.98
C THR A 120 9.05 -1.92 17.11
N THR A 121 8.21 -1.21 16.36
CA THR A 121 8.00 0.24 16.44
C THR A 121 6.52 0.53 16.41
N ASP A 122 6.09 1.64 16.99
CA ASP A 122 4.69 2.04 16.94
C ASP A 122 4.46 3.14 15.89
N VAL A 123 3.32 3.07 15.22
CA VAL A 123 2.76 4.16 14.42
C VAL A 123 1.37 4.50 14.93
N THR A 124 0.91 5.71 14.64
CA THR A 124 -0.43 6.16 15.06
C THR A 124 -1.32 6.33 13.84
N TRP A 125 -2.47 5.66 13.84
CA TRP A 125 -3.53 5.84 12.86
C TRP A 125 -4.53 6.84 13.43
N LEU A 126 -4.71 7.95 12.72
CA LEU A 126 -5.61 9.02 13.14
C LEU A 126 -6.96 8.84 12.44
N GLY A 127 -8.04 9.12 13.15
CA GLY A 127 -9.39 9.02 12.60
C GLY A 127 -10.31 10.10 13.14
N THR A 128 -11.28 10.49 12.31
CA THR A 128 -12.34 11.41 12.70
C THR A 128 -13.69 10.83 12.30
N ALA A 129 -14.64 10.84 13.23
CA ALA A 129 -16.01 10.43 12.97
C ALA A 129 -16.87 11.65 12.63
N GLN A 130 -17.87 11.46 11.77
CA GLN A 130 -18.93 12.45 11.65
C GLN A 130 -19.79 12.46 12.93
N PRO A 131 -20.43 13.59 13.27
CA PRO A 131 -21.38 13.62 14.37
C PRO A 131 -22.51 12.60 14.14
N VAL A 132 -22.78 11.77 15.14
CA VAL A 132 -23.88 10.80 15.13
C VAL A 132 -24.86 11.10 16.26
N PRO A 133 -26.16 10.80 16.09
CA PRO A 133 -27.12 10.95 17.17
C PRO A 133 -26.78 10.02 18.35
N VAL A 134 -26.93 10.53 19.57
CA VAL A 134 -26.86 9.69 20.77
C VAL A 134 -28.16 8.87 20.84
N PRO A 135 -28.09 7.53 20.88
CA PRO A 135 -29.29 6.71 20.96
C PRO A 135 -29.95 6.86 22.34
N ALA A 136 -31.29 6.91 22.35
CA ALA A 136 -32.05 6.95 23.60
C ALA A 136 -31.90 5.64 24.40
N GLU A 137 -31.76 4.51 23.70
CA GLU A 137 -31.50 3.19 24.26
C GLU A 137 -30.57 2.40 23.33
N GLY A 138 -29.73 1.55 23.91
CA GLY A 138 -28.83 0.67 23.16
C GLY A 138 -27.42 1.23 22.93
N PRO A 139 -26.57 0.47 22.21
CA PRO A 139 -25.16 0.81 22.03
C PRO A 139 -24.97 2.01 21.11
N LEU A 140 -23.88 2.75 21.32
CA LEU A 140 -23.44 3.84 20.48
C LEU A 140 -22.28 3.38 19.60
N ALA A 141 -22.44 3.48 18.28
CA ALA A 141 -21.38 3.16 17.32
C ALA A 141 -20.79 4.43 16.70
N LEU A 142 -19.46 4.55 16.78
CA LEU A 142 -18.69 5.68 16.27
C LEU A 142 -17.69 5.18 15.24
N THR A 143 -17.89 5.50 13.97
CA THR A 143 -16.96 5.12 12.90
C THR A 143 -16.11 6.31 12.50
N GLY A 144 -14.82 6.23 12.80
CA GLY A 144 -13.81 7.17 12.35
C GLY A 144 -13.09 6.67 11.10
N THR A 145 -12.80 7.58 10.18
CA THR A 145 -11.87 7.36 9.06
C THR A 145 -10.77 8.42 9.12
N GLY A 146 -9.59 8.11 8.59
CA GLY A 146 -8.51 9.09 8.56
C GLY A 146 -7.18 8.53 8.07
N ASP A 147 -6.14 9.31 8.33
CA ASP A 147 -4.82 9.12 7.75
C ASP A 147 -4.03 8.01 8.44
N VAL A 148 -3.38 7.19 7.62
CA VAL A 148 -2.43 6.18 8.05
C VAL A 148 -1.04 6.50 7.49
N PRO A 149 0.00 6.58 8.33
CA PRO A 149 1.36 6.79 7.85
C PRO A 149 1.81 5.66 6.92
N ALA A 150 2.43 6.03 5.80
CA ALA A 150 3.11 5.07 4.94
C ALA A 150 4.32 4.45 5.66
N LEU A 151 4.53 3.16 5.45
CA LEU A 151 5.64 2.40 6.01
C LEU A 151 6.67 2.10 4.92
N THR A 152 7.94 1.98 5.31
CA THR A 152 9.00 1.44 4.45
C THR A 152 9.91 0.57 5.30
N THR A 153 10.55 -0.42 4.69
CA THR A 153 11.53 -1.27 5.36
C THR A 153 12.74 -1.51 4.47
N ASP A 154 13.90 -1.58 5.10
CA ASP A 154 15.19 -1.86 4.49
C ASP A 154 15.57 -3.35 4.56
N THR A 155 14.74 -4.18 5.19
CA THR A 155 15.00 -5.62 5.36
C THR A 155 13.84 -6.47 4.86
N ALA A 156 14.19 -7.62 4.30
CA ALA A 156 13.21 -8.65 3.96
C ALA A 156 12.74 -9.38 5.24
N GLY A 157 11.56 -9.99 5.18
CA GLY A 157 10.96 -10.73 6.28
C GLY A 157 9.48 -10.40 6.44
N GLU A 158 8.85 -11.03 7.43
CA GLU A 158 7.43 -10.81 7.70
C GLU A 158 7.23 -9.51 8.49
N LEU A 159 6.50 -8.57 7.88
CA LEU A 159 6.06 -7.34 8.55
C LEU A 159 4.66 -7.58 9.12
N THR A 160 4.52 -7.41 10.43
CA THR A 160 3.26 -7.62 11.15
C THR A 160 2.71 -6.31 11.67
N LEU A 161 1.40 -6.11 11.53
CA LEU A 161 0.67 -4.99 12.09
C LEU A 161 -0.20 -5.48 13.22
N ARG A 162 -0.10 -4.86 14.41
CA ARG A 162 -0.87 -5.23 15.59
C ARG A 162 -1.57 -4.02 16.19
N ALA A 163 -2.85 -4.15 16.52
CA ALA A 163 -3.59 -3.12 17.22
C ALA A 163 -3.05 -2.97 18.66
N GLY A 164 -2.86 -1.73 19.08
CA GLY A 164 -2.49 -1.34 20.42
C GLY A 164 -3.58 -0.51 21.08
N ASN A 165 -3.16 0.44 21.92
CA ASN A 165 -4.06 1.34 22.62
C ASN A 165 -4.83 2.23 21.65
N LEU A 166 -6.08 2.53 21.99
CA LEU A 166 -6.93 3.47 21.27
C LEU A 166 -7.27 4.64 22.20
N ALA A 167 -6.80 5.83 21.87
CA ALA A 167 -7.23 7.06 22.51
C ALA A 167 -8.40 7.67 21.74
N VAL A 168 -9.44 8.12 22.46
CA VAL A 168 -10.65 8.69 21.86
C VAL A 168 -11.01 10.00 22.55
N GLY A 169 -11.15 11.06 21.77
CA GLY A 169 -11.76 12.31 22.20
C GLY A 169 -13.21 12.36 21.75
N LEU A 170 -14.15 12.32 22.69
CA LEU A 170 -15.57 12.52 22.40
C LEU A 170 -15.93 13.99 22.54
N ALA A 171 -16.60 14.54 21.54
CA ALA A 171 -17.14 15.89 21.50
C ALA A 171 -18.68 15.82 21.46
N PRO A 172 -19.35 15.74 22.62
CA PRO A 172 -20.81 15.79 22.73
C PRO A 172 -21.38 17.19 22.49
N SER A 173 -22.49 17.25 21.75
CA SER A 173 -23.23 18.48 21.44
C SER A 173 -24.71 18.32 21.77
N LYS A 174 -25.31 19.37 22.30
CA LYS A 174 -26.75 19.51 22.56
C LYS A 174 -27.53 19.61 21.24
N ALA A 175 -28.86 19.58 21.34
CA ALA A 175 -29.75 19.66 20.18
C ALA A 175 -29.64 21.00 19.41
N ASP A 176 -29.21 22.07 20.07
CA ASP A 176 -28.96 23.38 19.44
C ASP A 176 -27.57 23.50 18.80
N GLY A 177 -26.77 22.41 18.83
CA GLY A 177 -25.41 22.35 18.29
C GLY A 177 -24.32 22.87 19.23
N THR A 178 -24.68 23.42 20.40
CA THR A 178 -23.70 23.86 21.39
C THR A 178 -23.05 22.67 22.10
N PRO A 179 -21.78 22.77 22.57
CA PRO A 179 -21.16 21.71 23.36
C PRO A 179 -21.91 21.44 24.67
N THR A 180 -21.87 20.19 25.16
CA THR A 180 -22.34 19.90 26.52
C THR A 180 -21.37 20.42 27.59
N GLY A 181 -21.71 20.24 28.87
CA GLY A 181 -20.79 20.43 29.99
C GLY A 181 -20.44 19.06 30.59
N PRO A 182 -19.22 18.52 30.41
CA PRO A 182 -18.06 19.11 29.71
C PRO A 182 -18.19 19.08 28.18
N ALA A 183 -17.42 19.93 27.51
CA ALA A 183 -17.40 20.04 26.05
C ALA A 183 -16.63 18.90 25.37
N SER A 184 -15.79 18.19 26.12
CA SER A 184 -15.06 17.02 25.65
C SER A 184 -14.91 15.98 26.76
N LEU A 185 -14.83 14.70 26.35
CA LEU A 185 -14.55 13.57 27.22
C LEU A 185 -13.40 12.77 26.61
N ALA A 186 -12.35 12.54 27.40
CA ALA A 186 -11.25 11.68 27.00
C ALA A 186 -11.56 10.23 27.42
N VAL A 187 -11.38 9.29 26.49
CA VAL A 187 -11.55 7.86 26.72
C VAL A 187 -10.27 7.15 26.28
N SER A 188 -9.74 6.31 27.15
CA SER A 188 -8.56 5.49 26.84
C SER A 188 -8.96 4.02 26.81
N CYS A 189 -8.75 3.37 25.68
CA CYS A 189 -9.12 1.97 25.47
C CYS A 189 -7.88 1.11 25.26
N VAL A 190 -7.83 -0.02 25.96
CA VAL A 190 -6.74 -1.01 25.86
C VAL A 190 -7.32 -2.33 25.35
N PRO A 191 -6.67 -3.04 24.42
CA PRO A 191 -7.11 -4.36 23.99
C PRO A 191 -7.17 -5.33 25.18
N GLU A 192 -8.20 -6.17 25.25
CA GLU A 192 -8.23 -7.23 26.25
C GLU A 192 -7.17 -8.31 25.92
N PRO A 193 -6.40 -8.80 26.92
CA PRO A 193 -5.26 -9.69 26.68
C PRO A 193 -5.65 -11.06 26.11
N ASP A 194 -6.89 -11.50 26.35
CA ASP A 194 -7.40 -12.82 25.98
C ASP A 194 -8.24 -12.80 24.69
N ALA A 195 -8.15 -11.75 23.87
CA ALA A 195 -8.84 -11.67 22.59
C ALA A 195 -8.44 -12.86 21.68
N GLU A 196 -9.43 -13.57 21.12
CA GLU A 196 -9.19 -14.64 20.15
C GLU A 196 -8.45 -14.10 18.92
N GLY A 197 -7.31 -14.72 18.57
CA GLY A 197 -6.43 -14.23 17.50
C GLY A 197 -5.47 -13.10 17.92
N GLY A 198 -5.56 -12.66 19.19
CA GLY A 198 -4.77 -11.56 19.72
C GLY A 198 -5.07 -10.24 19.02
N THR A 199 -4.09 -9.34 19.00
CA THR A 199 -4.22 -8.02 18.37
C THR A 199 -3.71 -7.95 16.93
N LEU A 200 -3.51 -9.09 16.25
CA LEU A 200 -2.97 -9.11 14.89
C LEU A 200 -3.98 -8.53 13.89
N LEU A 201 -3.55 -7.53 13.12
CA LEU A 201 -4.33 -6.93 12.04
C LEU A 201 -3.93 -7.52 10.68
N ALA A 202 -2.64 -7.52 10.36
CA ALA A 202 -2.12 -8.00 9.08
C ALA A 202 -0.72 -8.60 9.22
N SER A 203 -0.38 -9.46 8.27
CA SER A 203 1.00 -9.93 8.04
C SER A 203 1.30 -9.75 6.55
N ILE A 204 2.38 -9.03 6.26
CA ILE A 204 2.78 -8.62 4.92
C ILE A 204 4.19 -9.17 4.68
N PRO A 205 4.35 -10.17 3.79
CA PRO A 205 5.67 -10.68 3.44
C PRO A 205 6.45 -9.64 2.65
N VAL A 206 7.63 -9.26 3.16
CA VAL A 206 8.56 -8.35 2.49
C VAL A 206 9.66 -9.16 1.84
N THR A 207 9.75 -9.09 0.50
CA THR A 207 10.75 -9.80 -0.28
C THR A 207 11.96 -8.92 -0.60
N PRO A 208 13.17 -9.49 -0.77
CA PRO A 208 14.31 -8.71 -1.25
C PRO A 208 13.95 -8.02 -2.57
N GLY A 209 14.26 -6.73 -2.68
CA GLY A 209 14.10 -6.03 -3.95
C GLY A 209 14.88 -6.76 -5.05
N SER A 210 14.33 -6.85 -6.25
CA SER A 210 15.12 -7.32 -7.39
C SER A 210 16.21 -6.29 -7.69
N THR A 211 17.39 -6.48 -7.11
CA THR A 211 18.59 -5.93 -7.72
C THR A 211 18.65 -6.53 -9.11
N ALA A 212 18.46 -5.72 -10.16
CA ALA A 212 18.75 -6.15 -11.51
C ALA A 212 20.17 -6.75 -11.49
N THR A 213 20.27 -8.06 -11.69
CA THR A 213 21.56 -8.73 -11.85
C THR A 213 22.33 -7.97 -12.94
N PRO A 214 23.57 -7.50 -12.70
CA PRO A 214 24.39 -6.99 -13.80
C PRO A 214 24.48 -8.12 -14.82
N ASN A 215 23.90 -7.90 -16.01
CA ASN A 215 23.93 -8.89 -17.07
C ASN A 215 25.40 -9.35 -17.29
N PRO A 216 25.75 -10.63 -17.09
CA PRO A 216 27.10 -11.09 -17.34
C PRO A 216 27.34 -11.15 -18.85
N GLY A 217 28.00 -10.11 -19.38
CA GLY A 217 28.77 -10.15 -20.61
C GLY A 217 28.01 -10.24 -21.94
N THR A 218 27.97 -9.14 -22.66
CA THR A 218 28.43 -9.16 -24.06
C THR A 218 29.87 -8.64 -24.08
N PRO A 219 30.87 -9.42 -24.56
CA PRO A 219 32.21 -8.89 -24.76
C PRO A 219 32.11 -7.72 -25.74
N SER A 220 32.51 -6.52 -25.32
CA SER A 220 32.74 -5.41 -26.24
C SER A 220 33.88 -5.82 -27.17
N THR A 221 33.55 -6.12 -28.42
CA THR A 221 34.54 -6.22 -29.50
C THR A 221 35.37 -4.93 -29.52
N PRO A 222 36.71 -4.99 -29.52
CA PRO A 222 37.55 -3.81 -29.57
C PRO A 222 37.27 -3.01 -30.86
N PRO A 223 37.33 -1.67 -30.82
CA PRO A 223 37.26 -0.89 -32.04
C PRO A 223 38.46 -1.22 -32.94
N THR A 224 38.17 -1.63 -34.16
CA THR A 224 39.17 -1.84 -35.22
C THR A 224 39.95 -0.55 -35.43
N ALA A 225 41.23 -0.55 -35.04
CA ALA A 225 42.15 0.54 -35.29
C ALA A 225 42.40 0.70 -36.81
N PRO A 226 42.43 1.92 -37.36
CA PRO A 226 42.93 2.17 -38.70
C PRO A 226 44.45 1.91 -38.75
N SER A 227 44.90 1.14 -39.75
CA SER A 227 46.31 0.87 -40.03
C SER A 227 47.08 2.17 -40.26
N ALA A 228 48.05 2.46 -39.38
CA ALA A 228 49.04 3.52 -39.57
C ALA A 228 50.22 2.99 -40.41
N THR A 229 50.56 3.73 -41.47
CA THR A 229 51.75 3.54 -42.31
C THR A 229 53.05 3.94 -41.58
N PRO A 230 54.23 3.39 -41.95
CA PRO A 230 55.48 3.52 -41.19
C PRO A 230 56.21 4.87 -41.38
N PRO A 231 57.23 5.15 -40.56
CA PRO A 231 57.70 6.50 -40.27
C PRO A 231 58.80 6.98 -41.23
N THR A 232 58.93 8.31 -41.37
CA THR A 232 60.16 8.95 -41.85
C THR A 232 60.38 10.23 -41.03
N ALA A 233 61.42 10.23 -40.21
CA ALA A 233 62.02 11.43 -39.60
C ALA A 233 63.13 11.97 -40.55
N PRO A 234 63.85 13.09 -40.31
CA PRO A 234 63.81 14.01 -39.15
C PRO A 234 63.98 15.53 -39.47
N ALA A 235 64.00 16.32 -38.38
CA ALA A 235 64.67 17.64 -38.18
C ALA A 235 63.98 18.88 -38.81
N ARG A 236 63.93 20.07 -38.20
CA ARG A 236 64.84 20.80 -37.28
C ARG A 236 64.02 21.92 -36.55
N PRO A 237 64.58 22.59 -35.52
CA PRO A 237 63.87 23.47 -34.59
C PRO A 237 63.94 24.95 -34.96
N SER A 238 63.02 25.77 -34.44
CA SER A 238 63.36 27.10 -33.89
C SER A 238 62.18 27.83 -33.23
N ALA A 239 62.54 28.49 -32.13
CA ALA A 239 62.05 29.76 -31.63
C ALA A 239 60.71 29.82 -30.86
N ALA A 240 60.87 29.97 -29.54
CA ALA A 240 60.05 30.76 -28.62
C ALA A 240 59.90 32.24 -29.13
N PRO A 241 59.14 33.17 -28.50
CA PRO A 241 58.72 33.15 -27.09
C PRO A 241 57.39 33.87 -26.70
N SER A 242 57.12 33.82 -25.39
CA SER A 242 56.56 34.91 -24.56
C SER A 242 55.05 35.23 -24.55
N GLY A 243 54.51 35.15 -23.33
CA GLY A 243 53.32 35.90 -22.87
C GLY A 243 52.66 35.19 -21.69
N ARG A 244 53.13 35.38 -20.44
CA ARG A 244 52.54 36.28 -19.41
C ARG A 244 51.01 36.13 -19.26
N THR A 245 50.38 36.08 -18.08
CA THR A 245 50.77 36.01 -16.67
C THR A 245 49.43 36.09 -15.88
N THR A 246 49.38 35.40 -14.73
CA THR A 246 48.50 35.61 -13.55
C THR A 246 46.99 35.33 -13.58
N ALA A 247 46.64 34.35 -12.72
CA ALA A 247 45.49 34.27 -11.79
C ALA A 247 45.30 35.57 -10.96
N PRO A 248 44.28 35.73 -10.08
CA PRO A 248 43.28 34.79 -9.55
C PRO A 248 41.86 34.93 -10.10
#